data_AF-X8DJB2-F1
#
_entry.id   AF-X8DJB2-F1
#
_cell.length_a   1.000
_cell.length_b   1.000
_cell.length_c   1.000
_cell.angle_alpha   90.00
_cell.angle_beta   90.00
_cell.angle_gamma   90.00
#
_symmetry.space_group_name_H-M   'P 1'
#
loop_
_entity.id
_entity.type
_entity.pdbx_description
1 polymer ?
#
loop_
_entity_poly.entity_id
_entity_poly.type
_entity_poly.pdbx_seq_one_letter_code
_entity_poly.pdbx_strand_id
1 'polypeptide(L)'
;MGVYGAVPRRFAEISPRFLVPRFSTIVSSAVTAVFYTVVTVLSEHTLTDTIAALGIMICWYYGITAFACIWEFRRTLFRSLRNVVFRFLCPLFGGAMLIGIFAISIRESMDPANGSGSSIGGIGLVFFLGFGILALGVVLMLIQRAVAPHFFTENTWHAGSEKVIAETLVPECPEPAKDLRTV
;
A
#
# COMPACT_ATOMS: atom_id res chain seq x y z
N MET A 1 -7.42 6.07 0.10
CA MET A 1 -6.27 6.90 -0.31
C MET A 1 -6.66 7.99 -1.30
N GLY A 2 -7.32 7.68 -2.43
CA GLY A 2 -7.78 8.73 -3.38
C GLY A 2 -8.78 9.73 -2.79
N VAL A 3 -9.69 9.27 -1.90
CA VAL A 3 -10.64 10.14 -1.18
C VAL A 3 -9.94 11.10 -0.21
N TYR A 4 -8.84 10.65 0.40
CA TYR A 4 -8.04 11.45 1.34
C TYR A 4 -7.00 12.35 0.62
N GLY A 5 -6.99 12.40 -0.71
CA GLY A 5 -6.07 13.25 -1.48
C GLY A 5 -4.64 12.71 -1.62
N ALA A 6 -4.37 11.47 -1.20
CA ALA A 6 -3.05 10.84 -1.33
C ALA A 6 -2.70 10.43 -2.77
N VAL A 7 -3.68 10.41 -3.68
CA VAL A 7 -3.57 10.08 -5.12
C VAL A 7 -4.59 10.95 -5.87
N PRO A 8 -4.40 11.25 -7.18
CA PRO A 8 -5.31 12.15 -7.92
C PRO A 8 -6.78 11.73 -7.79
N ARG A 9 -7.69 12.70 -7.65
CA ARG A 9 -9.13 12.47 -7.38
C ARG A 9 -9.80 11.52 -8.39
N ARG A 10 -9.28 11.43 -9.61
CA ARG A 10 -9.73 10.49 -10.66
C ARG A 10 -9.67 9.01 -10.25
N PHE A 11 -8.75 8.62 -9.36
CA PHE A 11 -8.69 7.25 -8.83
C PHE A 11 -9.79 6.95 -7.79
N ALA A 12 -10.44 7.98 -7.26
CA ALA A 12 -11.57 7.87 -6.34
C ALA A 12 -12.94 7.99 -7.03
N GLU A 13 -12.97 8.28 -8.34
CA GLU A 13 -14.21 8.37 -9.10
C GLU A 13 -14.84 6.98 -9.28
N ILE A 14 -16.08 6.84 -8.80
CA ILE A 14 -16.88 5.62 -8.90
C ILE A 14 -17.90 5.83 -10.02
N SER A 15 -18.02 4.83 -10.91
CA SER A 15 -19.03 4.90 -11.96
C SER A 15 -20.45 4.75 -11.39
N PRO A 16 -21.41 5.65 -11.71
CA PRO A 16 -22.74 5.65 -11.09
C PRO A 16 -23.61 4.45 -11.48
N ARG A 17 -23.28 3.76 -12.59
CA ARG A 17 -24.05 2.61 -13.09
C ARG A 17 -23.62 1.26 -12.52
N PHE A 18 -22.32 1.08 -12.25
CA PHE A 18 -21.76 -0.22 -11.86
C PHE A 18 -21.08 -0.19 -10.48
N LEU A 19 -21.00 0.98 -9.85
CA LEU A 19 -20.37 1.19 -8.54
C LEU A 19 -18.92 0.68 -8.45
N VAL A 20 -18.25 0.57 -9.61
CA VAL A 20 -16.84 0.20 -9.71
C VAL A 20 -15.97 1.40 -10.11
N PRO A 21 -14.75 1.51 -9.57
CA PRO A 21 -13.79 2.55 -9.94
C PRO A 21 -13.13 2.20 -11.28
N ARG A 22 -13.85 2.43 -12.39
CA ARG A 22 -13.44 2.02 -13.75
C ARG A 22 -12.03 2.48 -14.12
N PHE A 23 -11.68 3.72 -13.78
CA PHE A 23 -10.35 4.27 -14.05
C PHE A 23 -9.25 3.48 -13.32
N SER A 24 -9.45 3.22 -12.03
CA SER A 24 -8.51 2.44 -11.21
C SER A 24 -8.35 1.01 -11.71
N THR A 25 -9.42 0.36 -12.17
CA THR A 25 -9.38 -0.99 -12.76
C THR A 25 -8.59 -1.01 -14.06
N ILE A 26 -8.81 -0.04 -14.96
CA ILE A 26 -8.08 0.02 -16.24
C ILE A 26 -6.59 0.24 -15.97
N VAL A 27 -6.25 1.21 -15.11
CA VAL A 27 -4.85 1.50 -14.77
C VAL A 27 -4.18 0.30 -14.10
N SER A 28 -4.83 -0.36 -13.13
CA SER A 28 -4.23 -1.53 -12.46
C SER A 28 -4.06 -2.72 -13.40
N SER A 29 -4.99 -2.93 -14.34
CA SER A 29 -4.85 -3.98 -15.36
C SER A 29 -3.70 -3.70 -16.33
N ALA A 30 -3.55 -2.45 -16.78
CA ALA A 30 -2.45 -2.03 -17.65
C ALA A 30 -1.09 -2.18 -16.94
N VAL A 31 -0.99 -1.72 -15.69
CA VAL A 31 0.24 -1.86 -14.88
C VAL A 31 0.58 -3.33 -14.65
N THR A 32 -0.41 -4.17 -14.32
CA THR A 32 -0.21 -5.61 -14.14
C THR A 32 0.27 -6.29 -15.42
N ALA A 33 -0.32 -5.95 -16.56
CA ALA A 33 0.08 -6.50 -17.86
C ALA A 33 1.54 -6.14 -18.19
N VAL A 34 1.90 -4.86 -18.07
CA VAL A 34 3.27 -4.39 -18.29
C VAL A 34 4.25 -5.08 -17.35
N PHE A 35 3.92 -5.13 -16.06
CA PHE A 35 4.76 -5.79 -15.06
C PHE A 35 4.98 -7.27 -15.39
N TYR A 36 3.91 -8.02 -15.66
CA TYR A 36 3.99 -9.43 -16.01
C TYR A 36 4.83 -9.67 -17.26
N THR A 37 4.61 -8.89 -18.32
CA THR A 37 5.44 -8.97 -19.54
C THR A 37 6.91 -8.73 -19.26
N VAL A 38 7.24 -7.72 -18.44
CA VAL A 38 8.64 -7.46 -18.05
C VAL A 38 9.24 -8.65 -17.32
N VAL A 39 8.55 -9.21 -16.31
CA VAL A 39 9.10 -10.36 -15.58
C VAL A 39 9.26 -11.58 -16.48
N THR A 40 8.30 -11.84 -17.38
CA THR A 40 8.36 -12.98 -18.31
C THR A 40 9.52 -12.87 -19.29
N VAL A 41 9.88 -11.66 -19.72
CA VAL A 41 11.03 -11.47 -20.62
C VAL A 41 12.37 -11.64 -19.88
N LEU A 42 12.42 -11.28 -18.59
CA LEU A 42 13.67 -11.30 -17.81
C LEU A 42 13.95 -12.64 -17.11
N SER A 43 12.93 -13.50 -16.91
CA SER A 43 13.02 -14.68 -16.04
C SER A 43 12.61 -15.97 -16.75
N GLU A 44 13.47 -17.01 -16.67
CA GLU A 44 13.15 -18.36 -17.14
C GLU A 44 12.05 -19.04 -16.31
N HIS A 45 11.96 -18.73 -15.00
CA HIS A 45 10.88 -19.19 -14.11
C HIS A 45 10.16 -18.00 -13.46
N THR A 46 9.42 -17.27 -14.29
CA THR A 46 8.69 -16.04 -13.91
C THR A 46 7.88 -16.17 -12.60
N LEU A 47 7.21 -17.29 -12.38
CA LEU A 47 6.36 -17.51 -11.21
C LEU A 47 7.16 -17.55 -9.91
N THR A 48 8.28 -18.30 -9.87
CA THR A 48 9.09 -18.44 -8.67
C THR A 48 9.76 -17.11 -8.30
N ASP A 49 10.25 -16.37 -9.30
CA ASP A 49 10.88 -15.07 -9.05
C ASP A 49 9.87 -14.03 -8.56
N THR A 50 8.65 -14.03 -9.13
CA THR A 50 7.59 -13.12 -8.70
C THR A 50 7.12 -13.44 -7.28
N ILE A 51 6.97 -14.72 -6.92
CA ILE A 51 6.55 -15.13 -5.56
C ILE A 51 7.62 -14.73 -4.54
N ALA A 52 8.89 -14.99 -4.83
CA ALA A 52 9.99 -14.61 -3.93
C ALA A 52 10.07 -13.07 -3.77
N ALA A 53 9.94 -12.32 -4.86
CA ALA A 53 9.89 -10.86 -4.83
C ALA A 53 8.68 -10.33 -4.03
N LEU A 54 7.49 -10.90 -4.22
CA LEU A 54 6.30 -10.58 -3.44
C LEU A 54 6.51 -10.88 -1.95
N GLY A 55 7.19 -11.98 -1.61
CA GLY A 55 7.56 -12.31 -0.24
C GLY A 55 8.40 -11.21 0.43
N ILE A 56 9.42 -10.70 -0.26
CA ILE A 56 10.25 -9.57 0.20
C ILE A 56 9.39 -8.33 0.45
N MET A 57 8.50 -8.00 -0.49
CA MET A 57 7.60 -6.84 -0.38
C MET A 57 6.65 -6.96 0.82
N ILE A 58 6.05 -8.15 1.01
CA ILE A 58 5.13 -8.44 2.11
C ILE A 58 5.87 -8.34 3.45
N CYS A 59 7.05 -8.93 3.56
CA CYS A 59 7.87 -8.87 4.78
C CYS A 59 8.22 -7.43 5.14
N TRP A 60 8.59 -6.62 4.14
CA TRP A 60 8.83 -5.20 4.32
C TRP A 60 7.57 -4.46 4.80
N TYR A 61 6.47 -4.56 4.06
CA TYR A 61 5.22 -3.84 4.34
C TYR A 61 4.66 -4.17 5.72
N TYR A 62 4.54 -5.45 6.06
CA TYR A 62 4.01 -5.84 7.37
C TYR A 62 5.03 -5.63 8.50
N GLY A 63 6.32 -5.76 8.23
CA GLY A 63 7.39 -5.45 9.18
C GLY A 63 7.37 -4.00 9.64
N ILE A 64 7.33 -3.04 8.70
CA ILE A 64 7.24 -1.61 9.04
C ILE A 64 5.91 -1.27 9.70
N THR A 65 4.82 -1.93 9.31
CA THR A 65 3.48 -1.71 9.90
C THR A 65 3.46 -2.15 11.36
N ALA A 66 4.06 -3.30 11.68
CA ALA A 66 4.17 -3.76 13.05
C ALA A 66 5.00 -2.80 13.92
N PHE A 67 6.10 -2.26 13.38
CA PHE A 67 6.89 -1.23 14.07
C PHE A 67 6.12 0.07 14.28
N ALA A 68 5.35 0.51 13.28
CA ALA A 68 4.49 1.68 13.37
C ALA A 68 3.43 1.53 14.49
N CYS A 69 2.82 0.35 14.63
CA CYS A 69 1.88 0.05 15.71
C CYS A 69 2.53 0.23 17.10
N ILE A 70 3.75 -0.27 17.29
CA ILE A 70 4.48 -0.14 18.56
C ILE A 70 4.79 1.34 18.86
N TRP A 71 5.21 2.09 17.83
CA TRP A 71 5.53 3.51 17.95
C TRP A 71 4.31 4.34 18.31
N GLU A 72 3.16 4.07 17.70
CA GLU A 72 1.90 4.79 17.96
C GLU A 72 1.40 4.56 19.39
N PHE A 73 1.37 3.30 19.83
CA PHE A 73 0.86 2.97 21.15
C PHE A 73 1.85 3.20 22.29
N ARG A 74 3.08 3.69 22.03
CA ARG A 74 4.17 3.83 23.01
C ARG A 74 3.79 4.47 24.34
N ARG A 75 2.83 5.41 24.34
CA ARG A 75 2.35 6.11 25.54
C ARG A 75 1.28 5.36 26.35
N THR A 76 0.68 4.32 25.78
CA THR A 76 -0.38 3.50 26.42
C THR A 76 0.03 2.04 26.66
N LEU A 77 1.24 1.65 26.24
CA LEU A 77 1.75 0.28 26.33
C LEU A 77 1.66 -0.29 27.75
N PHE A 78 2.09 0.47 28.76
CA PHE A 78 2.21 -0.02 30.13
C PHE A 78 0.98 0.28 31.00
N ARG A 79 -0.14 0.73 30.43
CA ARG A 79 -1.37 1.02 31.21
C ARG A 79 -2.17 -0.22 31.59
N SER A 80 -2.01 -1.35 30.91
CA SER A 80 -2.75 -2.59 31.18
C SER A 80 -2.01 -3.81 30.65
N LEU A 81 -2.05 -4.94 31.36
CA LEU A 81 -1.50 -6.22 30.92
C LEU A 81 -2.02 -6.65 29.53
N ARG A 82 -3.31 -6.40 29.24
CA ARG A 82 -3.89 -6.66 27.92
C ARG A 82 -3.23 -5.80 26.84
N ASN A 83 -2.94 -4.53 27.13
CA ASN A 83 -2.28 -3.63 26.19
C ASN A 83 -0.83 -4.06 25.95
N VAL A 84 -0.13 -4.53 26.97
CA VAL A 84 1.24 -5.05 26.81
C VAL A 84 1.25 -6.26 25.87
N VAL A 85 0.37 -7.24 26.05
CA VAL A 85 0.39 -8.43 25.18
C VAL A 85 -0.02 -8.10 23.75
N PHE A 86 -1.15 -7.42 23.56
CA PHE A 86 -1.71 -7.21 22.21
C PHE A 86 -1.11 -6.02 21.45
N ARG A 87 -0.63 -4.97 22.14
CA ARG A 87 -0.08 -3.76 21.49
C ARG A 87 1.44 -3.69 21.53
N PHE A 88 2.11 -4.50 22.35
CA PHE A 88 3.57 -4.59 22.39
C PHE A 88 4.06 -5.96 21.94
N LEU A 89 3.70 -7.04 22.65
CA LEU A 89 4.34 -8.34 22.44
C LEU A 89 4.01 -8.96 21.07
N CYS A 90 2.73 -9.00 20.68
CA CYS A 90 2.32 -9.52 19.38
C CYS A 90 2.91 -8.74 18.19
N PRO A 91 2.81 -7.39 18.13
CA PRO A 91 3.43 -6.62 17.05
C PRO A 91 4.95 -6.70 17.07
N LEU A 92 5.59 -6.71 18.24
CA LEU A 92 7.05 -6.78 18.36
C LEU A 92 7.57 -8.12 17.83
N PHE A 93 6.95 -9.22 18.24
CA PHE A 93 7.38 -10.54 17.80
C PHE A 93 7.12 -10.75 16.31
N GLY A 94 5.92 -10.43 15.83
CA GLY A 94 5.59 -10.55 14.41
C GLY A 94 6.44 -9.63 13.52
N GLY A 95 6.60 -8.37 13.93
CA GLY A 95 7.43 -7.40 13.23
C GLY A 95 8.91 -7.79 13.20
N ALA A 96 9.47 -8.21 14.33
CA ALA A 96 10.86 -8.67 14.40
C ALA A 96 11.09 -9.91 13.54
N MET A 97 10.16 -10.87 13.55
CA MET A 97 10.22 -12.06 12.70
C MET A 97 10.20 -11.70 11.21
N LEU A 98 9.29 -10.81 10.79
CA LEU A 98 9.17 -10.37 9.40
C LEU A 98 10.39 -9.58 8.93
N ILE A 99 10.94 -8.69 9.76
CA ILE A 99 12.19 -7.97 9.46
C ILE A 99 13.37 -8.95 9.38
N GLY A 100 13.41 -9.96 10.25
CA GLY A 100 14.41 -11.03 10.19
C GLY A 100 14.34 -11.81 8.89
N ILE A 101 13.14 -12.24 8.49
CA ILE A 101 12.90 -12.92 7.20
C ILE A 101 13.28 -12.01 6.05
N PHE A 102 12.93 -10.72 6.09
CA PHE A 102 13.31 -9.75 5.06
C PHE A 102 14.84 -9.68 4.87
N ALA A 103 15.61 -9.65 5.96
CA ALA A 103 17.07 -9.65 5.88
C ALA A 103 17.64 -10.96 5.30
N ILE A 104 17.02 -12.10 5.62
CA ILE A 104 17.36 -13.40 5.04
C ILE A 104 17.02 -13.41 3.54
N SER A 105 15.81 -12.98 3.17
CA SER A 105 15.36 -12.93 1.78
C SER A 105 16.22 -12.01 0.93
N ILE A 106 16.74 -10.89 1.46
CA ILE A 106 17.72 -10.07 0.75
C ILE A 106 18.98 -10.86 0.43
N ARG A 107 19.53 -11.58 1.43
CA ARG A 107 20.75 -12.38 1.24
C ARG A 107 20.53 -13.53 0.28
N GLU A 108 19.41 -14.23 0.41
CA GLU A 108 19.06 -15.31 -0.51
C GLU A 108 18.86 -14.80 -1.93
N SER A 109 18.19 -13.65 -2.10
CA SER A 109 17.92 -13.08 -3.42
C SER A 109 19.17 -12.56 -4.14
N MET A 110 20.27 -12.32 -3.42
CA MET A 110 21.55 -11.96 -4.06
C MET A 110 22.21 -13.17 -4.74
N ASP A 111 21.95 -14.39 -4.25
CA ASP A 111 22.47 -15.62 -4.86
C ASP A 111 21.57 -16.05 -6.03
N PRO A 112 22.11 -16.14 -7.27
CA PRO A 112 21.37 -16.58 -8.45
C PRO A 112 20.71 -17.95 -8.28
N ALA A 113 21.24 -18.81 -7.42
CA ALA A 113 20.74 -20.18 -7.20
C ALA A 113 19.40 -20.25 -6.46
N ASN A 114 19.00 -19.19 -5.75
CA ASN A 114 17.77 -19.18 -4.92
C ASN A 114 16.50 -18.73 -5.67
N GLY A 115 16.59 -18.51 -6.98
CA GLY A 115 15.47 -18.17 -7.85
C GLY A 115 15.46 -19.00 -9.13
N SER A 116 15.14 -18.37 -10.26
CA SER A 116 15.13 -19.03 -11.57
C SER A 116 16.53 -19.41 -12.12
N GLY A 117 17.62 -19.12 -11.42
CA GLY A 117 18.98 -19.16 -11.97
C GLY A 117 19.34 -17.93 -12.82
N SER A 118 18.36 -17.07 -13.14
CA SER A 118 18.57 -15.85 -13.92
C SER A 118 19.25 -14.78 -13.06
N SER A 119 20.35 -14.22 -13.56
CA SER A 119 21.13 -13.19 -12.87
C SER A 119 21.46 -12.04 -13.81
N ILE A 120 21.49 -10.84 -13.24
CA ILE A 120 21.94 -9.63 -13.92
C ILE A 120 23.20 -9.18 -13.20
N GLY A 121 24.36 -9.30 -13.87
CA GLY A 121 25.64 -8.89 -13.29
C GLY A 121 26.09 -9.71 -12.07
N GLY A 122 25.69 -10.98 -11.97
CA GLY A 122 26.04 -11.87 -10.85
C GLY A 122 25.14 -11.75 -9.62
N ILE A 123 24.12 -10.90 -9.67
CA ILE A 123 23.10 -10.74 -8.62
C ILE A 123 21.78 -11.34 -9.12
N GLY A 124 21.08 -12.10 -8.26
CA GLY A 124 19.81 -12.75 -8.61
C GLY A 124 18.73 -11.76 -9.06
N LEU A 125 17.98 -12.13 -10.10
CA LEU A 125 16.91 -11.29 -10.66
C LEU A 125 15.83 -10.91 -9.62
N VAL A 126 15.56 -11.82 -8.68
CA VAL A 126 14.60 -11.64 -7.58
C VAL A 126 14.93 -10.39 -6.74
N PHE A 127 16.21 -10.10 -6.50
CA PHE A 127 16.62 -8.92 -5.76
C PHE A 127 16.20 -7.64 -6.48
N PHE A 128 16.46 -7.54 -7.78
CA PHE A 128 16.09 -6.37 -8.58
C PHE A 128 14.57 -6.22 -8.71
N LEU A 129 13.83 -7.33 -8.83
CA LEU A 129 12.37 -7.32 -8.83
C LEU A 129 11.83 -6.80 -7.50
N GLY A 130 12.20 -7.42 -6.38
CA GLY A 130 11.70 -7.03 -5.06
C GLY A 130 12.15 -5.63 -4.65
N PHE A 131 13.46 -5.38 -4.67
CA PHE A 131 14.02 -4.10 -4.24
C PHE A 131 13.72 -2.96 -5.22
N GLY A 132 13.66 -3.24 -6.52
CA GLY A 132 13.27 -2.26 -7.53
C GLY A 132 11.84 -1.75 -7.33
N ILE A 133 10.90 -2.64 -7.00
CA ILE A 133 9.52 -2.24 -6.67
C ILE A 133 9.47 -1.47 -5.35
N LEU A 134 10.25 -1.87 -4.33
CA LEU A 134 10.34 -1.13 -3.08
C LEU A 134 10.90 0.29 -3.29
N ALA A 135 11.98 0.42 -4.06
CA ALA A 135 12.57 1.70 -4.41
C ALA A 135 11.59 2.58 -5.20
N LEU A 136 10.90 1.99 -6.18
CA LEU A 136 9.83 2.68 -6.92
C LEU A 136 8.73 3.19 -5.97
N GLY A 137 8.31 2.37 -5.00
CA GLY A 137 7.35 2.76 -3.97
C GLY A 137 7.82 3.95 -3.13
N VAL A 138 9.09 3.97 -2.72
CA VAL A 138 9.70 5.10 -1.99
C VAL A 138 9.75 6.35 -2.85
N VAL A 139 10.17 6.24 -4.12
CA VAL A 139 10.20 7.37 -5.06
C VAL A 139 8.80 7.95 -5.24
N LEU A 140 7.79 7.10 -5.46
CA LEU A 140 6.39 7.53 -5.56
C LEU A 140 5.93 8.19 -4.25
N MET A 141 6.32 7.67 -3.09
CA MET A 141 6.02 8.28 -1.79
C MET A 141 6.62 9.68 -1.66
N LEU A 142 7.87 9.88 -2.11
CA LEU A 142 8.54 11.19 -2.08
C LEU A 142 7.90 12.18 -3.07
N ILE A 143 7.55 11.72 -4.27
CA ILE A 143 6.82 12.53 -5.25
C ILE A 143 5.47 12.96 -4.67
N GLN A 144 4.70 12.03 -4.11
CA GLN A 144 3.41 12.34 -3.50
C GLN A 144 3.54 13.26 -2.28
N ARG A 145 4.63 13.14 -1.52
CA ARG A 145 4.94 14.08 -0.43
C ARG A 145 5.17 15.50 -0.94
N ALA A 146 5.79 15.67 -2.11
CA ALA A 146 6.01 16.97 -2.73
C ALA A 146 4.75 17.54 -3.41
N VAL A 147 3.96 16.69 -4.08
CA VAL A 147 2.76 17.09 -4.84
C VAL A 147 1.55 17.34 -3.95
N ALA A 148 1.38 16.56 -2.88
CA ALA A 148 0.24 16.64 -1.97
C ALA A 148 0.68 16.75 -0.49
N PRO A 149 1.40 17.82 -0.10
CA PRO A 149 1.87 18.00 1.28
C PRO A 149 0.72 18.12 2.29
N HIS A 150 -0.47 18.53 1.84
CA HIS A 150 -1.69 18.64 2.65
C HIS A 150 -2.09 17.31 3.31
N PHE A 151 -1.97 16.19 2.59
CA PHE A 151 -2.27 14.84 3.13
C PHE A 151 -1.35 14.44 4.28
N PHE A 152 -0.09 14.89 4.26
CA PHE A 152 0.89 14.55 5.29
C PHE A 152 0.92 15.53 6.47
N THR A 153 0.39 16.74 6.27
CA THR A 153 0.46 17.84 7.26
C THR A 153 -0.86 18.01 8.01
N GLU A 154 -1.98 17.79 7.34
CA GLU A 154 -3.29 17.85 7.97
C GLU A 154 -3.64 16.50 8.58
N ASN A 155 -3.91 16.48 9.87
CA ASN A 155 -4.33 15.29 10.60
C ASN A 155 -5.75 14.87 10.16
N THR A 156 -5.91 14.32 8.96
CA THR A 156 -7.18 13.79 8.42
C THR A 156 -7.70 12.58 9.21
N TRP A 157 -7.04 12.19 10.31
CA TRP A 157 -7.36 11.05 11.16
C TRP A 157 -8.23 11.40 12.39
N HIS A 158 -8.50 12.69 12.65
CA HIS A 158 -9.38 13.09 13.76
C HIS A 158 -10.86 13.01 13.39
N ALA A 159 -11.72 12.78 14.39
CA ALA A 159 -13.17 12.48 14.32
C ALA A 159 -14.05 13.46 13.50
N GLY A 160 -13.49 14.49 12.88
CA GLY A 160 -14.16 15.34 11.88
C GLY A 160 -14.13 14.78 10.45
N SER A 161 -13.27 13.80 10.13
CA SER A 161 -13.18 13.21 8.78
C SER A 161 -14.44 12.45 8.35
N GLU A 162 -15.23 11.94 9.31
CA GLU A 162 -16.50 11.26 9.03
C GLU A 162 -17.50 12.22 8.34
N LYS A 163 -17.49 13.51 8.72
CA LYS A 163 -18.39 14.52 8.15
C LYS A 163 -18.02 14.86 6.70
N VAL A 164 -16.73 14.98 6.40
CA VAL A 164 -16.25 15.26 5.03
C VAL A 164 -16.53 14.08 4.09
N ILE A 165 -16.46 12.85 4.59
CA ILE A 165 -16.80 11.63 3.82
C ILE A 165 -18.30 11.54 3.58
N ALA A 166 -19.13 11.85 4.59
CA ALA A 166 -20.58 11.89 4.41
C ALA A 166 -21.01 12.93 3.36
N GLU A 167 -20.35 14.11 3.34
CA GLU A 167 -20.67 15.18 2.39
C GLU A 167 -20.14 14.91 0.97
N THR A 168 -19.10 14.08 0.81
CA THR A 168 -18.61 13.66 -0.52
C THR A 168 -19.27 12.41 -1.08
N LEU A 169 -19.89 11.57 -0.24
CA LEU A 169 -20.63 10.37 -0.67
C LEU A 169 -22.12 10.61 -0.89
N VAL A 170 -22.66 11.73 -0.39
CA VAL A 170 -23.99 12.20 -0.79
C VAL A 170 -23.79 12.92 -2.13
N PRO A 171 -24.14 12.32 -3.28
CA PRO A 171 -24.30 13.13 -4.48
C PRO A 171 -25.33 14.20 -4.10
N GLU A 172 -25.14 15.44 -4.54
CA GLU A 172 -26.20 16.45 -4.47
C GLU A 172 -27.52 15.79 -4.88
N CYS A 173 -28.34 15.44 -3.89
CA CYS A 173 -29.71 15.08 -4.15
C CYS A 173 -30.27 16.40 -4.68
N PRO A 174 -30.72 16.45 -5.95
CA PRO A 174 -31.25 17.69 -6.48
C PRO A 174 -32.31 18.16 -5.51
N GLU A 175 -32.17 19.43 -5.08
CA GLU A 175 -33.10 20.08 -4.17
C GLU A 175 -34.53 19.70 -4.61
N PRO A 176 -35.40 19.18 -3.73
CA PRO A 176 -36.76 18.87 -4.14
C PRO A 176 -37.36 20.16 -4.68
N ALA A 177 -37.70 20.13 -5.98
CA ALA A 177 -38.30 21.26 -6.66
C ALA A 177 -39.42 21.81 -5.77
N LYS A 178 -39.33 23.10 -5.47
CA LYS A 178 -40.28 23.84 -4.66
C LYS A 178 -41.61 23.90 -5.40
N ASP A 179 -42.40 22.83 -5.29
CA ASP A 179 -43.67 22.72 -6.01
C ASP A 179 -44.79 23.37 -5.20
N LEU A 180 -45.05 24.62 -5.58
CA LEU A 180 -46.37 25.24 -5.76
C LEU A 180 -47.57 24.53 -5.09
N ARG A 181 -47.79 24.78 -3.79
CA ARG A 181 -49.14 24.81 -3.21
C ARG A 181 -49.25 25.84 -2.10
N THR A 182 -49.39 27.11 -2.48
CA THR A 182 -50.10 28.13 -1.71
C THR A 182 -50.73 29.12 -2.70
N VAL A 183 -51.92 28.74 -3.17
CA VAL A 183 -53.00 29.67 -3.52
C VAL A 183 -54.14 29.32 -2.57
#